data_AF-Q64U11-F1
#
_entry.id   AF-Q64U11-F1
#
_cell.length_a   1.000
_cell.length_b   1.000
_cell.length_c   1.000
_cell.angle_alpha   90.00
_cell.angle_beta   90.00
_cell.angle_gamma   90.00
#
_symmetry.space_group_name_H-M   'P 1'
#
loop_
_entity.id
_entity.type
_entity.pdbx_description
1 polymer ?
#
loop_
_entity_poly.entity_id
_entity_poly.type
_entity_poly.pdbx_seq_one_letter_code
_entity_poly.pdbx_strand_id
1 'polypeptide(L)'
;MKTPSLILMTIILCNLSIPINAQILTSRQQKEDFDTLYSLLHQVHPDLFLYQTQKEFEKKHDSIYSSLNKERNLSDFYFIVSPFVASVKDGHTNFTIPATQDRIDYLNNGGLTLPLRLKIVENKILVDFPLISCSIQENDEIICMNNINSQTILSQLYLLLGAEKGNAIKENQLTSYLSTLLWYKYNWGEKYDFTIKRGKKIWKE
;
A
#
# COMPACT_ATOMS: atom_id res chain seq x y z
N MET A 1 4.52 9.12 -73.18
CA MET A 1 5.30 9.18 -71.92
C MET A 1 4.48 9.87 -70.85
N LYS A 2 4.14 9.14 -69.78
CA LYS A 2 4.23 9.48 -68.34
C LYS A 2 3.20 8.64 -67.58
N THR A 3 3.71 7.62 -66.89
CA THR A 3 2.96 6.74 -65.97
C THR A 3 2.55 7.51 -64.72
N PRO A 4 1.37 7.26 -64.12
CA PRO A 4 1.03 7.82 -62.83
C PRO A 4 1.75 7.02 -61.74
N SER A 5 2.57 7.70 -60.96
CA SER A 5 3.27 7.14 -59.80
C SER A 5 2.27 6.99 -58.65
N LEU A 6 2.04 5.75 -58.21
CA LEU A 6 1.22 5.43 -57.04
C LEU A 6 2.11 5.60 -55.80
N ILE A 7 1.96 6.71 -55.07
CA ILE A 7 2.65 6.92 -53.79
C ILE A 7 1.93 6.06 -52.74
N LEU A 8 2.52 4.91 -52.44
CA LEU A 8 2.14 4.03 -51.34
C LEU A 8 2.58 4.69 -50.03
N MET A 9 1.63 5.28 -49.30
CA MET A 9 1.88 5.89 -48.00
C MET A 9 1.92 4.77 -46.94
N THR A 10 3.12 4.30 -46.61
CA THR A 10 3.35 3.30 -45.57
C THR A 10 2.98 3.89 -44.21
N ILE A 11 1.86 3.47 -43.64
CA ILE A 11 1.45 3.81 -42.27
C ILE A 11 2.42 3.07 -41.32
N ILE A 12 3.36 3.82 -40.75
CA ILE A 12 4.20 3.34 -39.65
C ILE A 12 3.30 3.23 -38.42
N LEU A 13 2.80 2.01 -38.16
CA LEU A 13 2.21 1.63 -36.89
C LEU A 13 3.33 1.61 -35.83
N CYS A 14 3.60 2.77 -35.25
CA CYS A 14 4.34 2.84 -33.99
C CYS A 14 3.52 2.07 -32.95
N ASN A 15 4.00 0.89 -32.57
CA ASN A 15 3.58 0.21 -31.35
C ASN A 15 4.01 1.08 -30.17
N LEU A 16 3.21 2.10 -29.85
CA LEU A 16 3.23 2.73 -28.54
C LEU A 16 2.65 1.69 -27.59
N SER A 17 3.53 0.94 -26.93
CA SER A 17 3.20 0.27 -25.69
C SER A 17 2.68 1.36 -24.75
N ILE A 18 1.36 1.46 -24.59
CA ILE A 18 0.77 2.34 -23.59
C ILE A 18 1.29 1.81 -22.26
N PRO A 19 2.14 2.58 -21.54
CA PRO A 19 2.55 2.13 -20.22
C PRO A 19 1.29 2.06 -19.38
N ILE A 20 1.08 0.92 -18.72
CA ILE A 20 0.08 0.75 -17.68
C ILE A 20 0.50 1.71 -16.56
N ASN A 21 0.07 2.96 -16.63
CA ASN A 21 0.56 3.99 -15.74
C ASN A 21 -0.35 4.05 -14.52
N ALA A 22 0.15 3.51 -13.41
CA ALA A 22 -0.21 4.01 -12.09
C ALA A 22 -0.18 5.54 -12.12
N GLN A 23 -1.09 6.22 -11.42
CA GLN A 23 -1.04 7.68 -11.36
C GLN A 23 0.33 8.11 -10.79
N ILE A 24 1.16 8.72 -11.65
CA ILE A 24 2.46 9.25 -11.27
C ILE A 24 2.27 10.71 -10.84
N LEU A 25 2.69 11.02 -9.63
CA LEU A 25 2.69 12.36 -9.06
C LEU A 25 4.09 12.97 -9.22
N THR A 26 4.15 14.16 -9.82
CA THR A 26 5.38 14.96 -9.84
C THR A 26 5.78 15.38 -8.42
N SER A 27 7.05 15.74 -8.21
CA SER A 27 7.53 16.27 -6.92
C SER A 27 6.72 17.51 -6.50
N ARG A 28 6.33 18.37 -7.44
CA ARG A 28 5.49 19.54 -7.18
C ARG A 28 4.11 19.14 -6.67
N GLN A 29 3.41 18.24 -7.37
CA GLN A 29 2.08 17.76 -6.97
C GLN A 29 2.11 17.09 -5.59
N GLN A 30 3.10 16.23 -5.33
CA GLN A 30 3.27 15.60 -4.01
C GLN A 30 3.39 16.65 -2.89
N LYS A 31 4.14 17.73 -3.13
CA LYS A 31 4.32 18.81 -2.15
C LYS A 31 3.05 19.64 -1.98
N GLU A 32 2.38 20.01 -3.07
CA GLU A 32 1.11 20.76 -3.03
C GLU A 32 0.02 19.98 -2.27
N ASP A 33 -0.10 18.67 -2.52
CA ASP A 33 -1.03 17.79 -1.81
C ASP A 33 -0.66 17.66 -0.32
N PHE A 34 0.64 17.54 -0.01
CA PHE A 34 1.12 17.43 1.37
C PHE A 34 0.97 18.73 2.16
N ASP A 35 1.22 19.89 1.55
CA ASP A 35 0.99 21.22 2.13
C ASP A 35 -0.50 21.44 2.42
N THR A 36 -1.37 21.00 1.51
CA THR A 36 -2.82 21.07 1.69
C THR A 36 -3.26 20.21 2.86
N LEU A 37 -2.79 18.97 2.95
CA LEU A 37 -3.04 18.08 4.07
C LEU A 37 -2.56 18.69 5.40
N TYR A 38 -1.33 19.20 5.42
CA TYR A 38 -0.74 19.82 6.60
C TYR A 38 -1.59 21.00 7.10
N SER A 39 -1.99 21.90 6.19
CA SER A 39 -2.87 23.02 6.52
C SER A 39 -4.23 22.57 7.03
N LEU A 40 -4.85 21.58 6.40
CA LEU A 40 -6.15 21.07 6.82
C LEU A 40 -6.10 20.48 8.22
N LEU A 41 -5.07 19.67 8.53
CA LEU A 41 -4.89 19.13 9.88
C LEU A 41 -4.82 20.23 10.93
N HIS A 42 -4.06 21.30 10.69
CA HIS A 42 -4.01 22.46 11.59
C HIS A 42 -5.35 23.20 11.74
N GLN A 43 -6.11 23.31 10.65
CA GLN A 43 -7.34 24.08 10.65
C GLN A 43 -8.52 23.35 11.29
N VAL A 44 -8.62 22.03 11.09
CA VAL A 44 -9.86 21.29 11.39
C VAL A 44 -9.71 20.19 12.42
N HIS A 45 -8.49 19.71 12.70
CA HIS A 45 -8.32 18.62 13.67
C HIS A 45 -8.41 19.17 15.11
N PRO A 46 -9.35 18.69 15.94
CA PRO A 46 -9.61 19.28 17.25
C PRO A 46 -8.43 19.15 18.23
N ASP A 47 -7.71 18.03 18.17
CA ASP A 47 -6.70 17.64 19.16
C ASP A 47 -5.35 17.27 18.51
N LEU A 48 -4.89 18.06 17.54
CA LEU A 48 -3.72 17.73 16.70
C LEU A 48 -2.42 17.48 17.51
N PHE A 49 -2.32 18.13 18.67
CA PHE A 49 -1.16 18.13 19.56
C PHE A 49 -1.39 17.37 20.87
N LEU A 50 -2.45 16.57 20.99
CA LEU A 50 -2.76 15.84 22.22
C LEU A 50 -1.64 14.87 22.64
N TYR A 51 -0.96 14.25 21.66
CA TYR A 51 0.08 13.26 21.90
C TYR A 51 1.47 13.65 21.37
N GLN A 52 1.64 14.90 20.95
CA GLN A 52 2.88 15.42 20.37
C GLN A 52 2.92 16.94 20.49
N THR A 53 4.11 17.50 20.61
CA THR A 53 4.30 18.96 20.53
C THR A 53 4.20 19.45 19.08
N GLN A 54 3.86 20.73 18.90
CA GLN A 54 3.86 21.36 17.58
C GLN A 54 5.23 21.23 16.88
N LYS A 55 6.33 21.41 17.63
CA LYS A 55 7.69 21.26 17.10
C LYS A 55 8.00 19.84 16.61
N GLU A 56 7.50 18.81 17.29
CA GLU A 56 7.66 17.42 16.84
C GLU A 56 6.85 17.15 15.57
N PHE A 57 5.65 17.73 15.46
CA PHE A 57 4.81 17.63 14.27
C PHE A 57 5.45 18.34 13.06
N GLU A 58 5.91 19.57 13.24
CA GLU A 58 6.65 20.35 12.23
C GLU A 58 7.91 19.62 11.76
N LYS A 59 8.69 19.04 12.69
CA LYS A 59 9.88 18.27 12.34
C LYS A 59 9.56 17.05 11.45
N LYS A 60 8.45 16.36 11.71
CA LYS A 60 7.99 15.24 10.86
C LYS A 60 7.56 15.74 9.49
N HIS A 61 6.84 16.87 9.45
CA HIS A 61 6.45 17.51 8.20
C HIS A 61 7.68 17.82 7.35
N ASP A 62 8.66 18.55 7.88
CA ASP A 62 9.86 18.96 7.13
C ASP A 62 10.67 17.76 6.63
N SER A 63 10.78 16.71 7.46
CA SER A 63 11.42 15.46 7.07
C SER A 63 10.73 14.81 5.87
N ILE A 64 9.40 14.76 5.86
CA ILE A 64 8.65 14.17 4.74
C ILE A 64 8.73 15.09 3.53
N TYR A 65 8.48 16.39 3.69
CA TYR A 65 8.49 17.40 2.64
C TYR A 65 9.80 17.40 1.85
N SER A 66 10.95 17.33 2.55
CA SER A 66 12.27 17.24 1.93
C SER A 66 12.47 15.95 1.12
N SER A 67 11.80 14.86 1.50
CA SER A 67 11.84 13.59 0.77
C SER A 67 10.97 13.59 -0.49
N LEU A 68 10.03 14.54 -0.63
CA LEU A 68 9.14 14.67 -1.80
C LEU A 68 9.85 15.34 -2.98
N ASN A 69 11.05 14.87 -3.34
CA ASN A 69 11.97 15.49 -4.30
C ASN A 69 12.09 14.75 -5.65
N LYS A 70 11.28 13.72 -5.87
CA LYS A 70 11.26 12.92 -7.11
C LYS A 70 9.84 12.44 -7.40
N GLU A 71 9.59 12.08 -8.65
CA GLU A 71 8.31 11.50 -9.07
C GLU A 71 8.06 10.15 -8.39
N ARG A 72 6.79 9.89 -8.07
CA ARG A 72 6.35 8.66 -7.41
C ARG A 72 4.96 8.27 -7.90
N ASN A 73 4.66 6.98 -7.88
CA ASN A 73 3.27 6.54 -8.03
C ASN A 73 2.46 6.89 -6.76
N LEU A 74 1.13 6.83 -6.88
CA LEU A 74 0.22 7.17 -5.80
C LEU A 74 0.35 6.27 -4.56
N SER A 75 0.65 4.97 -4.73
CA SER A 75 0.84 4.04 -3.60
C SER A 75 2.09 4.35 -2.79
N ASP A 76 3.20 4.71 -3.44
CA ASP A 76 4.43 5.15 -2.79
C ASP A 76 4.21 6.46 -2.03
N PHE A 77 3.47 7.41 -2.62
CA PHE A 77 3.07 8.63 -1.92
C PHE A 77 2.25 8.33 -0.67
N TYR A 78 1.27 7.42 -0.77
CA TYR A 78 0.48 6.95 0.38
C TYR A 78 1.38 6.38 1.49
N PHE A 79 2.35 5.50 1.18
CA PHE A 79 3.22 4.93 2.21
C PHE A 79 4.17 5.94 2.86
N ILE A 80 4.47 7.05 2.18
CA ILE A 80 5.31 8.13 2.73
C ILE A 80 4.50 9.06 3.64
N VAL A 81 3.28 9.41 3.23
CA VAL A 81 2.45 10.41 3.92
C VAL A 81 1.59 9.80 5.03
N SER A 82 1.09 8.58 4.89
CA SER A 82 0.23 7.95 5.91
C SER A 82 0.87 7.94 7.32
N PRO A 83 2.19 7.65 7.47
CA PRO A 83 2.85 7.75 8.78
C PRO A 83 2.81 9.14 9.41
N PHE A 84 2.75 10.22 8.63
CA PHE A 84 2.58 11.58 9.14
C PHE A 84 1.25 11.73 9.87
N VAL A 85 0.18 11.33 9.20
CA VAL A 85 -1.19 11.42 9.69
C VAL A 85 -1.40 10.48 10.87
N ALA A 86 -0.92 9.24 10.76
CA ALA A 86 -0.94 8.27 11.85
C ALA A 86 -0.21 8.76 13.12
N SER A 87 0.76 9.68 12.96
CA SER A 87 1.51 10.23 14.09
C SER A 87 0.70 11.17 14.99
N VAL A 88 -0.48 11.62 14.53
CA VAL A 88 -1.48 12.33 15.34
C VAL A 88 -2.10 11.42 16.41
N LYS A 89 -2.05 10.09 16.20
CA LYS A 89 -2.58 9.05 17.10
C LYS A 89 -4.09 9.16 17.37
N ASP A 90 -4.86 9.48 16.34
CA ASP A 90 -6.32 9.41 16.34
C ASP A 90 -6.79 8.27 15.43
N GLY A 91 -7.72 7.44 15.92
CA GLY A 91 -8.30 6.31 15.17
C GLY A 91 -9.22 6.74 14.01
N HIS A 92 -9.66 7.99 13.99
CA HIS A 92 -10.59 8.53 13.00
C HIS A 92 -9.90 9.37 11.92
N THR A 93 -8.67 9.82 12.17
CA THR A 93 -7.85 10.59 11.24
C THR A 93 -6.85 9.67 10.54
N ASN A 94 -7.27 9.09 9.41
CA ASN A 94 -6.47 8.16 8.62
C ASN A 94 -6.56 8.46 7.12
N PHE A 95 -5.51 8.12 6.39
CA PHE A 95 -5.53 8.14 4.93
C PHE A 95 -6.34 6.96 4.39
N THR A 96 -7.21 7.22 3.42
CA THR A 96 -7.85 6.14 2.66
C THR A 96 -6.79 5.46 1.79
N ILE A 97 -6.80 4.14 1.79
CA ILE A 97 -5.92 3.35 0.92
C ILE A 97 -6.29 3.66 -0.53
N PRO A 98 -5.32 4.02 -1.39
CA PRO A 98 -5.62 4.47 -2.74
C PRO A 98 -6.21 3.31 -3.56
N ALA A 99 -7.26 3.61 -4.32
CA ALA A 99 -7.76 2.73 -5.38
C ALA A 99 -7.11 3.17 -6.70
N THR A 100 -6.04 2.48 -7.08
CA THR A 100 -5.21 2.90 -8.23
C THR A 100 -5.57 2.13 -9.50
N GLN A 101 -5.50 2.80 -10.65
CA GLN A 101 -5.85 2.20 -11.94
C GLN A 101 -4.92 1.03 -12.32
N ASP A 102 -3.64 1.08 -11.98
CA ASP A 102 -2.68 0.00 -12.22
C ASP A 102 -3.08 -1.31 -11.53
N ARG A 103 -3.62 -1.22 -10.31
CA ARG A 103 -4.11 -2.42 -9.62
C ARG A 103 -5.39 -2.95 -10.25
N ILE A 104 -6.30 -2.06 -10.65
CA ILE A 104 -7.53 -2.44 -11.35
C ILE A 104 -7.20 -3.14 -12.67
N ASP A 105 -6.31 -2.55 -13.46
CA ASP A 105 -5.86 -3.10 -14.74
C ASP A 105 -5.13 -4.42 -14.55
N TYR A 106 -4.25 -4.52 -13.55
CA TYR A 106 -3.57 -5.77 -13.20
C TYR A 106 -4.57 -6.91 -12.96
N LEU A 107 -5.60 -6.67 -12.15
CA LEU A 107 -6.64 -7.67 -11.86
C LEU A 107 -7.51 -7.98 -13.09
N ASN A 108 -7.90 -6.96 -13.86
CA ASN A 108 -8.69 -7.15 -15.08
C ASN A 108 -7.95 -7.96 -16.16
N ASN A 109 -6.62 -7.92 -16.16
CA ASN A 109 -5.77 -8.67 -17.08
C ASN A 109 -5.33 -10.05 -16.52
N GLY A 110 -6.01 -10.57 -15.50
CA GLY A 110 -5.76 -11.91 -14.96
C GLY A 110 -4.64 -11.99 -13.92
N GLY A 111 -4.22 -10.85 -13.36
CA GLY A 111 -3.28 -10.81 -12.24
C GLY A 111 -3.81 -11.57 -11.02
N LEU A 112 -2.92 -12.26 -10.28
CA LEU A 112 -3.32 -13.06 -9.14
C LEU A 112 -3.28 -12.22 -7.85
N THR A 113 -4.09 -12.65 -6.89
CA THR A 113 -4.12 -12.07 -5.54
C THR A 113 -3.55 -13.04 -4.54
N LEU A 114 -3.42 -12.59 -3.29
CA LEU A 114 -3.03 -13.44 -2.19
C LEU A 114 -3.98 -14.66 -2.12
N PRO A 115 -3.47 -15.91 -2.17
CA PRO A 115 -4.30 -17.12 -2.23
C PRO A 115 -4.96 -17.46 -0.88
N LEU A 116 -4.82 -16.60 0.12
CA LEU A 116 -5.34 -16.75 1.47
C LEU A 116 -6.06 -15.47 1.86
N ARG A 117 -7.24 -15.59 2.45
CA ARG A 117 -7.82 -14.53 3.26
C ARG A 117 -7.15 -14.57 4.62
N LEU A 118 -6.65 -13.42 5.06
CA LEU A 118 -5.89 -13.29 6.29
C LEU A 118 -6.64 -12.38 7.27
N LYS A 119 -6.41 -12.60 8.56
CA LYS A 119 -6.85 -11.73 9.65
C LYS A 119 -5.67 -11.43 10.57
N ILE A 120 -5.70 -10.25 11.18
CA ILE A 120 -4.70 -9.87 12.19
C ILE A 120 -5.37 -9.95 13.56
N VAL A 121 -4.77 -10.73 14.44
CA VAL A 121 -5.27 -10.94 15.82
C VAL A 121 -4.08 -10.97 16.76
N GLU A 122 -4.07 -10.10 17.76
CA GLU A 122 -3.03 -10.07 18.82
C GLU A 122 -1.60 -10.00 18.24
N ASN A 123 -1.38 -9.09 17.30
CA ASN A 123 -0.13 -8.92 16.55
C ASN A 123 0.35 -10.19 15.81
N LYS A 124 -0.57 -11.04 15.36
CA LYS A 124 -0.27 -12.18 14.48
C LYS A 124 -1.09 -12.11 13.22
N ILE A 125 -0.46 -12.50 12.11
CA ILE A 125 -1.16 -12.74 10.86
C ILE A 125 -1.63 -14.18 10.88
N LEU A 126 -2.95 -14.38 10.88
CA LEU A 126 -3.59 -15.68 10.87
C LEU A 126 -4.34 -15.88 9.56
N VAL A 127 -4.51 -17.14 9.17
CA VAL A 127 -5.37 -17.50 8.06
C VAL A 127 -6.82 -17.43 8.51
N ASP A 128 -7.62 -16.64 7.80
CA ASP A 128 -9.06 -16.62 7.94
C ASP A 128 -9.69 -17.69 7.05
N PHE A 129 -9.26 -17.78 5.79
CA PHE A 129 -9.80 -18.77 4.85
C PHE A 129 -8.85 -19.03 3.67
N PRO A 130 -8.53 -20.28 3.30
CA PRO A 130 -7.79 -20.57 2.08
C PRO A 130 -8.67 -20.38 0.83
N LEU A 131 -8.22 -19.59 -0.14
CA LEU A 131 -8.99 -19.32 -1.38
C LEU A 131 -8.71 -20.36 -2.48
N ILE A 132 -7.71 -21.21 -2.27
CA ILE A 132 -7.31 -22.30 -3.16
C ILE A 132 -7.17 -23.60 -2.35
N SER A 133 -7.22 -24.74 -3.03
CA SER A 133 -6.92 -26.02 -2.41
C SER A 133 -5.45 -26.11 -2.01
N CYS A 134 -5.17 -26.12 -0.70
CA CYS A 134 -3.82 -26.24 -0.13
C CYS A 134 -3.88 -26.95 1.25
N SER A 135 -2.73 -27.13 1.90
CA SER A 135 -2.65 -27.78 3.22
C SER A 135 -2.88 -26.82 4.39
N ILE A 136 -2.87 -25.52 4.10
CA ILE A 136 -3.11 -24.41 5.02
C ILE A 136 -4.58 -24.39 5.45
N GLN A 137 -4.82 -24.18 6.74
CA GLN A 137 -6.14 -24.19 7.37
C GLN A 137 -6.44 -22.88 8.08
N GLU A 138 -7.71 -22.65 8.38
CA GLU A 138 -8.12 -21.54 9.25
C GLU A 138 -7.35 -21.58 10.59
N ASN A 139 -6.97 -20.39 11.07
CA ASN A 139 -6.20 -20.13 12.28
C ASN A 139 -4.74 -20.59 12.25
N ASP A 140 -4.23 -21.06 11.11
CA ASP A 140 -2.80 -21.19 10.91
C ASP A 140 -2.10 -19.83 11.02
N GLU A 141 -0.97 -19.80 11.72
CA GLU A 141 -0.18 -18.58 11.91
C GLU A 141 0.82 -18.44 10.76
N ILE A 142 0.78 -17.28 10.08
CA ILE A 142 1.76 -16.90 9.07
C ILE A 142 2.97 -16.29 9.79
N ILE A 143 4.10 -17.00 9.77
CA ILE A 143 5.38 -16.54 10.34
C ILE A 143 6.18 -15.73 9.32
N CYS A 144 6.06 -16.08 8.04
CA CYS A 144 6.79 -15.47 6.95
C CYS A 144 5.97 -15.53 5.67
N MET A 145 6.01 -14.45 4.87
CA MET A 145 5.48 -14.39 3.51
C MET A 145 6.57 -13.86 2.58
N ASN A 146 6.90 -14.60 1.52
CA ASN A 146 7.90 -14.22 0.52
C ASN A 146 9.22 -13.73 1.15
N ASN A 147 9.72 -14.50 2.12
CA ASN A 147 10.93 -14.22 2.90
C ASN A 147 10.88 -12.98 3.82
N ILE A 148 9.72 -12.35 3.98
CA ILE A 148 9.52 -11.26 4.95
C ILE A 148 8.81 -11.81 6.19
N ASN A 149 9.45 -11.62 7.36
CA ASN A 149 8.87 -12.00 8.64
C ASN A 149 7.56 -11.24 8.90
N SER A 150 6.54 -11.93 9.42
CA SER A 150 5.22 -11.33 9.65
C SER A 150 5.24 -10.18 10.64
N GLN A 151 6.15 -10.17 11.63
CA GLN A 151 6.30 -9.04 12.55
C GLN A 151 6.90 -7.81 11.86
N THR A 152 7.81 -7.99 10.91
CA THR A 152 8.30 -6.90 10.05
C THR A 152 7.18 -6.31 9.22
N ILE A 153 6.32 -7.16 8.64
CA ILE A 153 5.14 -6.71 7.88
C ILE A 153 4.21 -5.91 8.79
N LEU A 154 3.81 -6.47 9.94
CA LEU A 154 2.89 -5.82 10.88
C LEU A 154 3.43 -4.49 11.39
N SER A 155 4.69 -4.44 11.82
CA SER A 155 5.32 -3.20 12.29
C SER A 155 5.32 -2.10 11.23
N GLN A 156 5.51 -2.44 9.95
CA GLN A 156 5.43 -1.47 8.85
C GLN A 156 3.99 -1.02 8.59
N LEU A 157 3.02 -1.93 8.61
CA LEU A 157 1.62 -1.60 8.35
C LEU A 157 0.96 -0.82 9.49
N TYR A 158 1.32 -1.09 10.75
CA TYR A 158 0.80 -0.34 11.90
C TYR A 158 1.24 1.14 11.93
N LEU A 159 2.31 1.48 11.22
CA LEU A 159 2.73 2.88 11.05
C LEU A 159 1.82 3.68 10.13
N LEU A 160 0.95 3.01 9.36
CA LEU A 160 0.06 3.67 8.40
C LEU A 160 -1.22 4.19 9.04
N LEU A 161 -1.55 3.73 10.25
CA LEU A 161 -2.81 4.03 10.92
C LEU A 161 -2.57 4.67 12.28
N GLY A 162 -3.34 5.73 12.57
CA GLY A 162 -3.45 6.33 13.89
C GLY A 162 -4.32 5.48 14.80
N ALA A 163 -3.98 5.47 16.09
CA ALA A 163 -4.85 4.98 17.16
C ALA A 163 -4.38 5.62 18.47
N GLU A 164 -5.33 5.91 19.35
CA GLU A 164 -5.07 6.52 20.65
C GLU A 164 -4.35 5.53 21.57
N LYS A 165 -4.70 4.24 21.47
CA LYS A 165 -4.14 3.17 22.31
C LYS A 165 -4.00 1.85 21.56
N GLY A 166 -2.81 1.27 21.68
CA GLY A 166 -2.50 -0.07 21.16
C GLY A 166 -2.75 -0.22 19.67
N ASN A 167 -2.91 -1.46 19.22
CA ASN A 167 -3.11 -1.80 17.81
C ASN A 167 -4.48 -2.41 17.52
N ALA A 168 -5.34 -2.69 18.50
CA ALA A 168 -6.58 -3.45 18.28
C ALA A 168 -7.48 -2.85 17.17
N ILE A 169 -7.65 -1.52 17.15
CA ILE A 169 -8.41 -0.84 16.09
C ILE A 169 -7.67 -0.93 14.74
N LYS A 170 -6.33 -0.78 14.75
CA LYS A 170 -5.49 -0.89 13.56
C LYS A 170 -5.56 -2.30 12.96
N GLU A 171 -5.58 -3.34 13.79
CA GLU A 171 -5.67 -4.75 13.36
C GLU A 171 -6.96 -5.01 12.57
N ASN A 172 -8.10 -4.51 13.07
CA ASN A 172 -9.39 -4.62 12.38
C ASN A 172 -9.40 -3.87 11.04
N GLN A 173 -8.87 -2.64 11.03
CA GLN A 173 -8.77 -1.84 9.80
C GLN A 173 -7.85 -2.50 8.78
N LEU A 174 -6.64 -2.91 9.19
CA LEU A 174 -5.66 -3.55 8.31
C LEU A 174 -6.16 -4.89 7.77
N THR A 175 -6.87 -5.69 8.55
CA THR A 175 -7.44 -6.97 8.11
C THR A 175 -8.26 -6.81 6.83
N SER A 176 -9.06 -5.73 6.73
CA SER A 176 -9.91 -5.46 5.57
C SER A 176 -9.11 -5.13 4.30
N TYR A 177 -7.86 -4.69 4.42
CA TYR A 177 -7.06 -4.21 3.31
C TYR A 177 -5.69 -4.89 3.18
N LEU A 178 -5.43 -5.94 3.96
CA LEU A 178 -4.10 -6.53 4.08
C LEU A 178 -3.55 -6.99 2.72
N SER A 179 -4.34 -7.74 1.94
CA SER A 179 -3.91 -8.19 0.61
C SER A 179 -3.60 -7.01 -0.32
N THR A 180 -4.42 -5.95 -0.29
CA THR A 180 -4.20 -4.73 -1.08
C THR A 180 -2.91 -4.02 -0.69
N LEU A 181 -2.67 -3.84 0.61
CA LEU A 181 -1.48 -3.17 1.13
C LEU A 181 -0.21 -3.96 0.82
N LEU A 182 -0.25 -5.29 0.92
CA LEU A 182 0.88 -6.17 0.55
C LEU A 182 1.20 -6.07 -0.93
N TRP A 183 0.17 -6.04 -1.80
CA TRP A 183 0.35 -5.83 -3.24
C TRP A 183 1.02 -4.47 -3.49
N TYR A 184 0.50 -3.38 -2.91
CA TYR A 184 1.09 -2.05 -3.09
C TYR A 184 2.51 -1.93 -2.53
N LYS A 185 2.81 -2.60 -1.40
CA LYS A 185 4.09 -2.44 -0.72
C LYS A 185 5.20 -3.26 -1.37
N TYR A 186 4.87 -4.48 -1.81
CA TYR A 186 5.87 -5.48 -2.21
C TYR A 186 5.70 -5.97 -3.64
N ASN A 187 4.67 -5.50 -4.36
CA ASN A 187 4.32 -5.95 -5.70
C ASN A 187 4.10 -7.48 -5.77
N TRP A 188 3.53 -8.06 -4.71
CA TRP A 188 3.23 -9.49 -4.65
C TRP A 188 1.96 -9.80 -5.42
N GLY A 189 2.05 -10.70 -6.41
CA GLY A 189 0.89 -11.11 -7.19
C GLY A 189 1.09 -12.35 -8.06
N GLU A 190 2.27 -12.97 -8.09
CA GLU A 190 2.50 -14.15 -8.94
C GLU A 190 2.68 -15.42 -8.11
N LYS A 191 3.58 -15.37 -7.12
CA LYS A 191 3.90 -16.50 -6.25
C LYS A 191 3.94 -16.07 -4.80
N TYR A 192 3.48 -16.97 -3.94
CA TYR A 192 3.58 -16.83 -2.50
C TYR A 192 4.29 -18.04 -1.92
N ASP A 193 5.35 -17.78 -1.17
CA ASP A 193 6.03 -18.75 -0.33
C ASP A 193 5.73 -18.40 1.13
N PHE A 194 5.10 -19.33 1.85
CA PHE A 194 4.70 -19.14 3.24
C PHE A 194 5.58 -19.95 4.18
N THR A 195 5.84 -19.42 5.37
CA THR A 195 6.21 -20.24 6.54
C THR A 195 5.05 -20.23 7.50
N ILE A 196 4.47 -21.41 7.72
CA ILE A 196 3.23 -21.61 8.46
C ILE A 196 3.52 -22.28 9.79
N LYS A 197 2.75 -21.92 10.82
CA LYS A 197 2.77 -22.57 12.12
C LYS A 197 1.36 -23.01 12.55
N ARG A 198 1.26 -24.28 12.95
CA ARG A 198 0.07 -24.90 13.54
C ARG A 198 0.45 -25.63 14.82
N GLY A 199 0.03 -25.11 15.96
CA GLY A 199 0.50 -25.60 17.27
C GLY A 199 2.03 -25.52 17.38
N LYS A 200 2.70 -26.68 17.53
CA LYS A 200 4.17 -26.79 17.57
C LYS A 200 4.82 -27.05 16.21
N LYS A 201 4.03 -27.36 15.18
CA LYS A 201 4.54 -27.67 13.84
C LYS A 201 4.80 -26.38 13.07
N ILE A 202 5.96 -26.30 12.41
CA ILE A 202 6.32 -25.22 11.48
C ILE A 202 6.75 -25.86 10.16
N TRP A 203 6.25 -25.35 9.03
CA TRP A 203 6.63 -25.83 7.70
C TRP A 203 6.61 -24.70 6.67
N LYS A 204 7.19 -24.96 5.50
CA LYS A 204 7.11 -24.08 4.33
C LYS A 204 6.10 -24.63 3.34
N GLU A 205 5.34 -23.76 2.71
CA GLU A 205 4.35 -24.07 1.67
C GLU A 205 4.41 -23.05 0.54
#